data_AF-A0A939RYW4-F1
#
_entry.id   AF-A0A939RYW4-F1
#
_cell.length_a   1.000
_cell.length_b   1.000
_cell.length_c   1.000
_cell.angle_alpha   90.00
_cell.angle_beta   90.00
_cell.angle_gamma   90.00
#
_symmetry.space_group_name_H-M   'P 1'
#
loop_
_entity.id
_entity.type
_entity.pdbx_description
1 polymer ?
#
loop_
_entity_poly.entity_id
_entity_poly.type
_entity_poly.pdbx_seq_one_letter_code
_entity_poly.pdbx_strand_id
1 'polypeptide(L)'
;MHDDTGAGGERIADGTAILAALERLPQWLEPVWAELGFPVVDRGRHAIFPLAVAPLIGGVEPGRAEALNEAAVHLQNYGIHFYGGDFFHAESPLDLEAGYGRRLADAGPILLNPPCLIWWGIGKLAVVLVRAADPVRSLETLSLHVLPKEWVWRWPPEPSTKREASRARRMVREQAAADASWSWPPDAAG
;
A
#
# COMPACT_ATOMS: atom_id res chain seq x y z
N MET A 1 -11.96 -39.78 4.75
CA MET A 1 -11.50 -39.06 3.55
C MET A 1 -12.39 -37.83 3.45
N HIS A 2 -12.02 -36.77 4.16
CA HIS A 2 -12.70 -35.48 4.11
C HIS A 2 -12.00 -34.65 3.04
N ASP A 3 -12.76 -34.20 2.05
CA ASP A 3 -12.32 -33.21 1.06
C ASP A 3 -12.04 -31.90 1.78
N ASP A 4 -10.75 -31.59 1.93
CA ASP A 4 -10.21 -30.31 2.39
C ASP A 4 -10.06 -29.39 1.16
N THR A 5 -11.19 -28.98 0.58
CA THR A 5 -11.21 -28.05 -0.54
C THR A 5 -11.04 -26.61 -0.04
N GLY A 6 -9.79 -26.20 0.16
CA GLY A 6 -9.26 -24.88 -0.19
C GLY A 6 -9.98 -23.65 0.33
N ALA A 7 -9.90 -23.38 1.64
CA ALA A 7 -10.13 -22.04 2.21
C ALA A 7 -8.84 -21.18 2.20
N GLY A 8 -7.84 -21.56 1.41
CA GLY A 8 -6.51 -20.95 1.40
C GLY A 8 -6.41 -19.80 0.39
N GLY A 9 -6.03 -18.61 0.87
CA GLY A 9 -5.65 -17.51 -0.02
C GLY A 9 -4.45 -17.87 -0.91
N GLU A 10 -4.40 -17.31 -2.12
CA GLU A 10 -3.27 -17.40 -3.03
C GLU A 10 -2.23 -16.33 -2.65
N ARG A 11 -1.00 -16.76 -2.36
CA ARG A 11 0.14 -15.84 -2.21
C ARG A 11 0.73 -15.55 -3.59
N ILE A 12 0.83 -14.27 -3.92
CA ILE A 12 1.31 -13.77 -5.20
C ILE A 12 2.78 -13.35 -5.12
N ALA A 13 3.15 -12.62 -4.07
CA ALA A 13 4.50 -12.10 -3.89
C ALA A 13 4.95 -12.10 -2.42
N ASP A 14 6.24 -11.88 -2.21
CA ASP A 14 6.82 -11.72 -0.87
C ASP A 14 6.97 -10.24 -0.50
N GLY A 15 6.07 -9.77 0.36
CA GLY A 15 6.10 -8.39 0.86
C GLY A 15 7.37 -8.06 1.63
N THR A 16 7.95 -9.02 2.37
CA THR A 16 9.20 -8.77 3.13
C THR A 16 10.39 -8.60 2.19
N ALA A 17 10.44 -9.37 1.09
CA ALA A 17 11.47 -9.23 0.07
C ALA A 17 11.37 -7.88 -0.66
N ILE A 18 10.16 -7.41 -0.95
CA ILE A 18 9.92 -6.08 -1.55
C ILE A 18 10.39 -4.97 -0.61
N LEU A 19 10.04 -5.04 0.67
CA LEU A 19 10.47 -4.07 1.69
C LEU A 19 12.01 -4.01 1.80
N ALA A 20 12.66 -5.18 1.83
CA ALA A 20 14.12 -5.26 1.85
C ALA A 20 14.77 -4.74 0.55
N ALA A 21 14.12 -4.91 -0.61
CA ALA A 21 14.59 -4.35 -1.87
C ALA A 21 14.50 -2.81 -1.87
N LEU A 22 13.40 -2.25 -1.34
CA LEU A 22 13.21 -0.81 -1.19
C LEU A 22 14.27 -0.18 -0.29
N GLU A 23 14.67 -0.84 0.79
CA GLU A 23 15.70 -0.36 1.71
C GLU A 23 17.08 -0.22 1.04
N ARG A 24 17.39 -1.09 0.07
CA ARG A 24 18.66 -1.08 -0.66
C ARG A 24 18.73 -0.02 -1.76
N LEU A 25 17.61 0.65 -2.06
CA LEU A 25 17.59 1.67 -3.10
C LEU A 25 18.37 2.92 -2.66
N PRO A 26 19.31 3.40 -3.50
CA PRO A 26 19.92 4.69 -3.25
C PRO A 26 18.88 5.80 -3.26
N GLN A 27 18.95 6.74 -2.31
CA GLN A 27 17.95 7.79 -2.15
C GLN A 27 17.80 8.70 -3.39
N TRP A 28 18.84 8.82 -4.21
CA TRP A 28 18.84 9.62 -5.43
C TRP A 28 18.26 8.90 -6.65
N LEU A 29 18.10 7.58 -6.61
CA LEU A 29 17.65 6.79 -7.75
C LEU A 29 16.11 6.81 -7.83
N GLU A 30 15.55 6.99 -9.02
CA GLU A 30 14.13 6.70 -9.25
C GLU A 30 13.95 5.20 -9.40
N PRO A 31 13.02 4.57 -8.66
CA PRO A 31 12.92 3.11 -8.67
C PRO A 31 12.44 2.58 -10.02
N VAL A 32 13.04 1.49 -10.47
CA VAL A 32 12.48 0.67 -11.53
C VAL A 32 11.61 -0.38 -10.85
N TRP A 33 10.29 -0.15 -10.81
CA TRP A 33 9.40 -0.91 -9.93
C TRP A 33 9.44 -2.42 -10.15
N ALA A 34 9.56 -2.85 -11.42
CA ALA A 34 9.65 -4.27 -11.79
C ALA A 34 10.92 -4.97 -11.27
N GLU A 35 11.97 -4.24 -10.93
CA GLU A 35 13.20 -4.80 -10.33
C GLU A 35 13.05 -5.03 -8.82
N LEU A 36 12.05 -4.41 -8.17
CA LEU A 36 11.81 -4.53 -6.73
C LEU A 36 10.90 -5.70 -6.37
N GLY A 37 10.04 -6.09 -7.30
CA GLY A 37 9.06 -7.15 -7.11
C GLY A 37 8.21 -7.35 -8.35
N PHE A 38 7.73 -8.57 -8.52
CA PHE A 38 6.77 -8.94 -9.56
C PHE A 38 5.69 -9.84 -8.95
N PRO A 39 4.42 -9.68 -9.33
CA PRO A 39 3.88 -8.66 -10.24
C PRO A 39 3.87 -7.26 -9.62
N VAL A 40 3.80 -6.25 -10.48
CA VAL A 40 3.69 -4.83 -10.08
C VAL A 40 2.77 -4.10 -11.02
N VAL A 41 1.92 -3.24 -10.46
CA VAL A 41 1.13 -2.27 -11.21
C VAL A 41 1.88 -0.94 -11.15
N ASP A 42 2.60 -0.64 -12.23
CA ASP A 42 3.40 0.58 -12.38
C ASP A 42 2.49 1.78 -12.71
N ARG A 43 2.53 2.83 -11.88
CA ARG A 43 1.79 4.09 -12.09
C ARG A 43 2.74 5.29 -12.24
N GLY A 44 3.98 5.02 -12.66
CA GLY A 44 5.05 5.99 -12.83
C GLY A 44 5.66 6.42 -11.50
N ARG A 45 5.03 7.38 -10.81
CA ARG A 45 5.57 7.95 -9.56
C ARG A 45 5.28 7.11 -8.32
N HIS A 46 4.33 6.18 -8.41
CA HIS A 46 3.99 5.22 -7.38
C HIS A 46 3.73 3.86 -8.04
N ALA A 47 3.71 2.82 -7.23
CA ALA A 47 3.45 1.45 -7.69
C ALA A 47 2.65 0.68 -6.66
N ILE A 48 1.95 -0.35 -7.13
CA ILE A 48 1.20 -1.28 -6.28
C ILE A 48 1.78 -2.67 -6.51
N PHE A 49 2.18 -3.34 -5.43
CA PHE A 49 2.66 -4.71 -5.44
C PHE A 49 1.56 -5.62 -4.87
N PRO A 50 0.85 -6.39 -5.70
CA PRO A 50 -0.05 -7.44 -5.24
C PRO A 50 0.71 -8.48 -4.43
N LEU A 51 0.22 -8.80 -3.22
CA LEU A 51 0.89 -9.75 -2.32
C LEU A 51 0.12 -11.05 -2.18
N ALA A 52 -1.21 -10.97 -2.05
CA ALA A 52 -2.07 -12.12 -1.90
C ALA A 52 -3.52 -11.78 -2.26
N VAL A 53 -4.29 -12.81 -2.59
CA VAL A 53 -5.75 -12.73 -2.79
C VAL A 53 -6.46 -13.89 -2.12
N ALA A 54 -7.70 -13.70 -1.71
CA ALA A 54 -8.57 -14.78 -1.26
C ALA A 54 -10.01 -14.54 -1.72
N PRO A 55 -10.85 -15.58 -1.82
CA PRO A 55 -12.28 -15.40 -2.02
C PRO A 55 -12.89 -14.53 -0.92
N LEU A 56 -13.74 -13.57 -1.30
CA LEU A 56 -14.48 -12.74 -0.36
C LEU A 56 -15.67 -13.54 0.19
N ILE A 57 -15.54 -14.10 1.39
CA ILE A 57 -16.59 -14.91 2.02
C ILE A 57 -17.40 -14.05 3.00
N GLY A 58 -18.69 -13.84 2.72
CA GLY A 58 -19.62 -13.21 3.66
C GLY A 58 -19.84 -11.70 3.48
N GLY A 59 -19.47 -11.13 2.33
CA GLY A 59 -19.64 -9.71 2.03
C GLY A 59 -18.44 -8.85 2.43
N VAL A 60 -18.62 -7.52 2.47
CA VAL A 60 -17.54 -6.53 2.77
C VAL A 60 -17.22 -6.47 4.28
N GLU A 61 -17.80 -7.36 5.08
CA GLU A 61 -17.54 -7.41 6.52
C GLU A 61 -16.10 -7.87 6.77
N PRO A 62 -15.26 -7.05 7.41
CA PRO A 62 -13.89 -7.42 7.72
C PRO A 62 -13.90 -8.60 8.70
N GLY A 63 -13.44 -9.77 8.26
CA GLY A 63 -13.10 -10.83 9.22
C GLY A 63 -13.43 -12.28 8.86
N ARG A 64 -13.34 -12.72 7.61
CA ARG A 64 -13.40 -14.18 7.33
C ARG A 64 -12.29 -14.78 6.47
N ALA A 65 -11.45 -13.99 5.81
CA ALA A 65 -10.19 -14.50 5.27
C ALA A 65 -9.09 -14.44 6.34
N GLU A 66 -9.11 -15.38 7.29
CA GLU A 66 -8.07 -15.49 8.35
C GLU A 66 -6.66 -15.42 7.76
N ALA A 67 -6.44 -16.07 6.61
CA ALA A 67 -5.14 -16.14 5.95
C ALA A 67 -4.58 -14.76 5.50
N LEU A 68 -5.40 -13.88 4.92
CA LEU A 68 -4.92 -12.55 4.49
C LEU A 68 -4.75 -11.61 5.69
N ASN A 69 -5.58 -11.77 6.72
CA ASN A 69 -5.41 -11.06 7.97
C ASN A 69 -4.08 -11.42 8.66
N GLU A 70 -3.74 -12.71 8.75
CA GLU A 70 -2.46 -13.16 9.31
C GLU A 70 -1.26 -12.62 8.53
N ALA A 71 -1.30 -12.69 7.19
CA ALA A 71 -0.26 -12.11 6.35
C ALA A 71 -0.12 -10.60 6.54
N ALA A 72 -1.24 -9.88 6.65
CA ALA A 72 -1.25 -8.44 6.90
C ALA A 72 -0.65 -8.11 8.27
N VAL A 73 -1.08 -8.80 9.33
CA VAL A 73 -0.55 -8.62 10.70
C VAL A 73 0.95 -8.92 10.75
N HIS A 74 1.40 -9.98 10.07
CA HIS A 74 2.81 -10.33 10.01
C HIS A 74 3.64 -9.22 9.34
N LEU A 75 3.21 -8.73 8.18
CA LEU A 75 3.90 -7.63 7.48
C LEU A 75 3.84 -6.31 8.25
N GLN A 76 2.73 -6.05 8.95
CA GLN A 76 2.61 -4.90 9.82
C GLN A 76 3.64 -4.95 10.96
N ASN A 77 3.72 -6.08 11.67
CA ASN A 77 4.70 -6.27 12.74
C ASN A 77 6.14 -6.16 12.23
N TYR A 78 6.42 -6.70 11.04
CA TYR A 78 7.70 -6.54 10.38
C TYR A 78 8.00 -5.05 10.12
N GLY A 79 7.06 -4.31 9.52
CA GLY A 79 7.21 -2.89 9.23
C GLY A 79 7.41 -2.03 10.49
N ILE A 80 6.68 -2.33 11.57
CA ILE A 80 6.86 -1.69 12.88
C ILE A 80 8.27 -1.96 13.43
N HIS A 81 8.72 -3.21 13.38
CA HIS A 81 10.02 -3.59 13.93
C HIS A 81 11.20 -2.92 13.22
N PHE A 82 11.17 -2.87 11.88
CA PHE A 82 12.29 -2.37 11.08
C PHE A 82 12.20 -0.88 10.74
N TYR A 83 10.99 -0.34 10.58
CA TYR A 83 10.78 1.02 10.08
C TYR A 83 9.99 1.92 11.06
N GLY A 84 9.58 1.39 12.22
CA GLY A 84 8.85 2.14 13.25
C GLY A 84 9.72 2.94 14.22
N GLY A 85 11.05 2.94 14.06
CA GLY A 85 11.99 3.47 15.05
C GLY A 85 12.84 4.65 14.59
N ASP A 86 12.35 5.87 14.82
CA ASP A 86 13.15 7.09 15.02
C ASP A 86 12.35 8.06 15.93
N PHE A 87 12.14 7.67 17.20
CA PHE A 87 11.69 8.47 18.37
C PHE A 87 10.56 9.53 18.22
N PHE A 88 9.84 9.62 17.10
CA PHE A 88 8.72 10.55 16.93
C PHE A 88 7.46 9.94 16.29
N HIS A 89 7.52 8.87 15.49
CA HIS A 89 6.31 8.33 14.84
C HIS A 89 6.35 6.80 14.72
N ALA A 90 6.02 6.11 15.81
CA ALA A 90 5.38 4.80 15.68
C ALA A 90 4.12 5.02 14.82
N GLU A 91 4.04 4.37 13.65
CA GLU A 91 2.87 4.36 12.77
C GLU A 91 2.29 5.75 12.43
N SER A 92 2.53 6.24 11.22
CA SER A 92 1.79 7.41 10.75
C SER A 92 0.47 6.96 10.11
N PRO A 93 -0.70 7.33 10.68
CA PRO A 93 -1.97 7.02 10.06
C PRO A 93 -2.08 7.76 8.73
N LEU A 94 -2.62 7.07 7.73
CA LEU A 94 -3.01 7.66 6.47
C LEU A 94 -4.42 8.24 6.60
N ASP A 95 -4.57 9.52 6.29
CA ASP A 95 -5.88 10.18 6.24
C ASP A 95 -6.69 9.67 5.05
N LEU A 96 -7.75 8.91 5.31
CA LEU A 96 -8.64 8.36 4.28
C LEU A 96 -9.58 9.40 3.66
N GLU A 97 -9.68 10.59 4.24
CA GLU A 97 -10.51 11.69 3.73
C GLU A 97 -9.72 12.69 2.87
N ALA A 98 -8.39 12.56 2.81
CA ALA A 98 -7.53 13.47 2.06
C ALA A 98 -6.42 12.76 1.27
N GLY A 99 -5.82 13.50 0.33
CA GLY A 99 -4.62 13.08 -0.40
C GLY A 99 -4.74 11.69 -1.02
N TYR A 100 -3.72 10.85 -0.81
CA TYR A 100 -3.70 9.48 -1.33
C TYR A 100 -4.67 8.54 -0.60
N GLY A 101 -4.93 8.75 0.68
CA GLY A 101 -5.90 7.93 1.42
C GLY A 101 -7.32 8.09 0.87
N ARG A 102 -7.69 9.30 0.41
CA ARG A 102 -8.94 9.50 -0.32
C ARG A 102 -8.98 8.74 -1.64
N ARG A 103 -7.88 8.69 -2.39
CA ARG A 103 -7.80 7.89 -3.63
C ARG A 103 -7.99 6.40 -3.36
N LEU A 104 -7.44 5.88 -2.26
CA LEU A 104 -7.66 4.50 -1.83
C LEU A 104 -9.14 4.25 -1.49
N ALA A 105 -9.77 5.14 -0.73
CA ALA A 105 -11.18 5.01 -0.37
C ALA A 105 -12.11 5.07 -1.60
N ASP A 106 -11.77 5.91 -2.58
CA ASP A 106 -12.52 6.00 -3.85
C ASP A 106 -12.29 4.76 -4.75
N ALA A 107 -11.16 4.06 -4.63
CA ALA A 107 -10.82 2.88 -5.43
C ALA A 107 -11.58 1.61 -5.00
N GLY A 108 -12.02 1.54 -3.74
CA GLY A 108 -12.83 0.42 -3.26
C GLY A 108 -12.88 0.31 -1.73
N PRO A 109 -13.66 -0.63 -1.19
CA PRO A 109 -13.78 -0.83 0.25
C PRO A 109 -12.46 -1.29 0.87
N ILE A 110 -11.90 -0.47 1.76
CA ILE A 110 -10.70 -0.81 2.53
C ILE A 110 -11.11 -1.60 3.77
N LEU A 111 -10.47 -2.75 3.98
CA LEU A 111 -10.72 -3.63 5.12
C LEU A 111 -9.74 -3.34 6.24
N LEU A 112 -10.11 -2.40 7.12
CA LEU A 112 -9.28 -1.97 8.25
C LEU A 112 -9.27 -3.04 9.36
N ASN A 113 -8.11 -3.62 9.63
CA ASN A 113 -7.83 -4.33 10.88
C ASN A 113 -6.31 -4.39 11.08
N PRO A 114 -5.72 -3.68 12.07
CA PRO A 114 -6.30 -2.74 13.07
C PRO A 114 -6.95 -1.47 12.43
N PRO A 115 -7.65 -0.59 13.21
CA PRO A 115 -8.65 0.36 12.69
C PRO A 115 -8.10 1.57 11.89
N CYS A 116 -6.84 1.56 11.51
CA CYS A 116 -6.24 2.62 10.71
C CYS A 116 -5.34 2.01 9.62
N LEU A 117 -5.29 2.69 8.47
CA LEU A 117 -4.32 2.39 7.44
C LEU A 117 -3.03 3.11 7.80
N ILE A 118 -1.94 2.37 7.96
CA ILE A 118 -0.65 2.93 8.37
C ILE A 118 0.32 2.97 7.19
N TRP A 119 1.27 3.90 7.27
CA TRP A 119 2.39 3.93 6.35
C TRP A 119 3.74 3.99 7.07
N TRP A 120 4.75 3.41 6.43
CA TRP A 120 6.15 3.46 6.88
C TRP A 120 7.01 4.23 5.90
N GLY A 121 7.98 4.99 6.41
CA GLY A 121 8.95 5.70 5.58
C GLY A 121 10.17 4.83 5.31
N ILE A 122 10.48 4.57 4.04
CA ILE A 122 11.73 3.90 3.61
C ILE A 122 12.46 4.85 2.65
N GLY A 123 13.51 5.51 3.15
CA GLY A 123 14.19 6.57 2.40
C GLY A 123 13.24 7.70 1.98
N LYS A 124 13.15 7.96 0.67
CA LYS A 124 12.24 8.98 0.08
C LYS A 124 10.83 8.45 -0.24
N LEU A 125 10.56 7.19 0.10
CA LEU A 125 9.30 6.51 -0.20
C LEU A 125 8.48 6.32 1.07
N ALA A 126 7.17 6.28 0.90
CA ALA A 126 6.21 5.79 1.87
C ALA A 126 5.63 4.48 1.36
N VAL A 127 5.47 3.51 2.25
CA VAL A 127 4.90 2.20 1.97
C VAL A 127 3.63 2.05 2.80
N VAL A 128 2.51 1.79 2.14
CA VAL A 128 1.20 1.58 2.74
C VAL A 128 0.80 0.12 2.51
N LEU A 129 0.51 -0.61 3.57
CA LEU A 129 -0.04 -1.96 3.48
C LEU A 129 -1.56 -1.87 3.34
N VAL A 130 -2.09 -2.24 2.17
CA VAL A 130 -3.51 -2.10 1.84
C VAL A 130 -4.16 -3.47 1.75
N ARG A 131 -5.23 -3.64 2.53
CA ARG A 131 -6.15 -4.75 2.41
C ARG A 131 -7.51 -4.22 1.97
N ALA A 132 -8.03 -4.74 0.87
CA ALA A 132 -9.24 -4.20 0.25
C ALA A 132 -10.12 -5.32 -0.31
N ALA A 133 -11.42 -5.09 -0.30
CA ALA A 133 -12.37 -5.93 -1.01
C ALA A 133 -12.49 -5.47 -2.47
N ASP A 134 -12.55 -6.43 -3.39
CA ASP A 134 -13.02 -6.27 -4.76
C ASP A 134 -14.39 -6.97 -4.86
N PRO A 135 -15.50 -6.23 -4.69
CA PRO A 135 -16.84 -6.82 -4.77
C PRO A 135 -17.19 -7.32 -6.17
N VAL A 136 -16.59 -6.75 -7.22
CA VAL A 136 -16.88 -7.12 -8.61
C VAL A 136 -16.34 -8.51 -8.90
N ARG A 137 -15.13 -8.80 -8.42
CA ARG A 137 -14.49 -10.11 -8.56
C ARG A 137 -14.76 -11.06 -7.39
N SER A 138 -15.45 -10.59 -6.35
CA SER A 138 -15.66 -11.31 -5.09
C SER A 138 -14.35 -11.78 -4.46
N LEU A 139 -13.36 -10.87 -4.40
CA LEU A 139 -12.04 -11.13 -3.83
C LEU A 139 -11.75 -10.19 -2.66
N GLU A 140 -10.97 -10.69 -1.71
CA GLU A 140 -10.17 -9.89 -0.80
C GLU A 140 -8.74 -9.85 -1.33
N THR A 141 -8.10 -8.68 -1.25
CA THR A 141 -6.76 -8.44 -1.77
C THR A 141 -5.85 -7.88 -0.69
N LEU A 142 -4.57 -8.26 -0.73
CA LEU A 142 -3.49 -7.69 0.08
C LEU A 142 -2.42 -7.14 -0.86
N SER A 143 -1.97 -5.91 -0.62
CA SER A 143 -0.98 -5.24 -1.47
C SER A 143 -0.11 -4.24 -0.70
N LEU A 144 1.07 -3.93 -1.25
CA LEU A 144 1.88 -2.79 -0.83
C LEU A 144 1.75 -1.67 -1.85
N HIS A 145 1.30 -0.50 -1.42
CA HIS A 145 1.35 0.71 -2.22
C HIS A 145 2.61 1.48 -1.85
N VAL A 146 3.47 1.74 -2.83
CA VAL A 146 4.73 2.46 -2.65
C VAL A 146 4.61 3.79 -3.36
N LEU A 147 4.75 4.88 -2.61
CA LEU A 147 4.51 6.25 -3.08
C LEU A 147 5.61 7.21 -2.60
N PRO A 148 5.73 8.41 -3.20
CA PRO A 148 6.66 9.41 -2.70
C PRO A 148 6.32 9.79 -1.26
N LYS A 149 7.29 9.76 -0.34
CA LYS A 149 7.07 10.07 1.09
C LYS A 149 6.46 11.45 1.32
N GLU A 150 6.85 12.42 0.49
CA GLU A 150 6.29 13.78 0.51
C GLU A 150 4.77 13.80 0.29
N TRP A 151 4.18 12.76 -0.29
CA TRP A 151 2.73 12.72 -0.50
C TRP A 151 1.93 12.56 0.80
N VAL A 152 2.49 11.83 1.77
CA VAL A 152 1.83 11.49 3.04
C VAL A 152 2.46 12.20 4.24
N TRP A 153 3.70 12.67 4.08
CA TRP A 153 4.39 13.50 5.05
C TRP A 153 4.52 14.93 4.54
N ARG A 154 3.75 15.85 5.13
CA ARG A 154 3.89 17.30 4.88
C ARG A 154 4.57 17.98 6.05
N TRP A 155 5.89 18.21 5.93
CA TRP A 155 6.66 19.01 6.87
C TRP A 155 7.72 19.86 6.15
N PRO A 156 7.83 21.17 6.44
CA PRO A 156 6.97 21.96 7.31
C PRO A 156 5.53 22.08 6.73
N PRO A 157 4.50 22.27 7.58
CA PRO A 157 3.10 22.33 7.15
C PRO A 157 2.83 23.56 6.26
N GLU A 158 3.57 24.65 6.48
CA GLU A 158 3.49 25.86 5.67
C GLU A 158 4.77 26.06 4.86
N PRO A 159 4.68 26.21 3.52
CA PRO A 159 5.82 26.57 2.69
C PRO A 159 6.38 27.93 3.11
N SER A 160 7.65 27.97 3.48
CA SER A 160 8.36 29.20 3.82
C SER A 160 8.87 29.96 2.59
N THR A 161 8.95 29.29 1.44
CA THR A 161 9.43 29.87 0.17
C THR A 161 8.47 29.68 -0.99
N LYS A 162 8.58 30.54 -2.02
CA LYS A 162 7.84 30.39 -3.28
C LYS A 162 8.09 29.03 -3.95
N ARG A 163 9.33 28.52 -3.85
CA ARG A 163 9.72 27.22 -4.43
C ARG A 163 9.02 26.07 -3.71
N GLU A 164 8.99 26.11 -2.38
CA GLU A 164 8.23 25.14 -1.56
C GLU A 164 6.73 25.22 -1.87
N ALA A 165 6.17 26.41 -2.02
CA ALA A 165 4.74 26.58 -2.35
C ALA A 165 4.40 26.05 -3.75
N SER A 166 5.33 26.16 -4.71
CA SER A 166 5.18 25.56 -6.04
C SER A 166 5.27 24.03 -5.99
N ARG A 167 6.22 23.48 -5.22
CA ARG A 167 6.37 22.03 -4.98
C ARG A 167 5.13 21.46 -4.32
N ALA A 168 4.61 22.09 -3.27
CA ALA A 168 3.40 21.65 -2.56
C ALA A 168 2.19 21.61 -3.51
N ARG A 169 2.00 22.63 -4.35
CA ARG A 169 0.92 22.64 -5.35
C ARG A 169 1.07 21.55 -6.41
N ARG A 170 2.29 21.30 -6.88
CA ARG A 170 2.58 20.20 -7.81
C ARG A 170 2.23 18.86 -7.19
N MET A 171 2.69 18.63 -5.97
CA MET A 171 2.45 17.42 -5.22
C MET A 171 0.96 17.16 -4.99
N VAL A 172 0.17 18.18 -4.63
CA VAL A 172 -1.29 18.06 -4.51
C VAL A 172 -1.94 17.60 -5.82
N ARG A 173 -1.50 18.14 -6.97
CA ARG A 173 -2.01 17.71 -8.28
C ARG A 173 -1.65 16.27 -8.60
N GLU A 174 -0.42 15.87 -8.27
CA GLU A 174 0.05 14.49 -8.50
C GLU A 174 -0.72 13.49 -7.63
N GLN A 175 -0.96 13.81 -6.35
CA GLN A 175 -1.82 13.00 -5.47
C GLN A 175 -3.24 12.87 -6.01
N ALA A 176 -3.81 13.98 -6.49
CA ALA A 176 -5.18 13.98 -7.02
C ALA A 176 -5.31 13.15 -8.31
N ALA A 177 -4.25 13.08 -9.12
CA ALA A 177 -4.18 12.27 -10.33
C ALA A 177 -3.72 10.83 -10.08
N ALA A 178 -3.36 10.46 -8.86
CA ALA A 178 -2.87 9.14 -8.54
C ALA A 178 -4.00 8.10 -8.66
N ASP A 179 -3.76 7.09 -9.48
CA ASP A 179 -4.64 5.93 -9.59
C ASP A 179 -4.26 4.89 -8.53
N ALA A 180 -5.13 4.71 -7.54
CA ALA A 180 -4.97 3.71 -6.48
C ALA A 180 -5.70 2.40 -6.80
N SER A 181 -6.45 2.34 -7.91
CA SER A 181 -7.19 1.15 -8.30
C SER A 181 -6.26 0.07 -8.88
N TRP A 182 -6.60 -1.18 -8.60
CA TRP A 182 -6.01 -2.36 -9.24
C TRP A 182 -6.94 -3.56 -9.01
N SER A 183 -6.76 -4.64 -9.78
CA SER A 183 -7.48 -5.89 -9.56
C SER A 183 -6.57 -7.09 -9.84
N TRP A 184 -6.98 -8.28 -9.39
CA TRP A 184 -6.27 -9.53 -9.65
C TRP A 184 -7.07 -10.45 -10.60
N PRO A 185 -6.41 -11.12 -11.56
CA PRO A 185 -5.05 -10.84 -12.02
C PRO A 185 -4.92 -9.41 -12.59
N PRO A 186 -3.73 -8.81 -12.59
CA PRO A 186 -3.52 -7.49 -13.18
C PRO A 186 -3.87 -7.58 -14.66
N ASP A 187 -4.54 -6.56 -15.21
CA ASP A 187 -4.84 -6.55 -16.63
C ASP A 187 -3.55 -6.71 -17.44
N ALA A 188 -3.55 -7.59 -18.44
CA ALA A 188 -2.36 -7.98 -19.19
C ALA A 188 -1.76 -6.85 -20.07
N ALA A 189 -2.26 -5.62 -19.95
CA ALA A 189 -1.81 -4.46 -20.70
C ALA A 189 -2.13 -3.16 -19.96
N GLY A 190 -1.08 -2.40 -19.68
CA GLY A 190 -1.10 -0.99 -19.30
C GLY A 190 0.28 -0.41 -19.54
#